data_AF-A0A2E3F3W7-F1
#
_entry.id   AF-A0A2E3F3W7-F1
#
_cell.length_a   1.000
_cell.length_b   1.000
_cell.length_c   1.000
_cell.angle_alpha   90.00
_cell.angle_beta   90.00
_cell.angle_gamma   90.00
#
_symmetry.space_group_name_H-M   'P 1'
#
loop_
_entity.id
_entity.type
_entity.pdbx_description
1 polymer ?
#
loop_
_entity_poly.entity_id
_entity_poly.type
_entity_poly.pdbx_seq_one_letter_code
_entity_poly.pdbx_strand_id
1 'polypeptide(L)'
;MESNRSKGFKKKYLAAGYSGLYPLSYAGDNWKLESKIKGFDESSRDILQINNSFEFWICHGYKGVYRLKLDERLDRVYALEHFTDQNGLQSSFNVNVTTYKDTIVFTTNTGIYNYDAQKNLFTPYKPLNDILNPNLNTRKLLTDTDKIWFVQDDEVGYFSSKNAALKTNLFLNLKGNLNRGMESILPLDSEHVLIGATNGLFMYNLKEKTVPKASTKITQVTYLTQGQLQDAIDLNSAKYLPTQLGMLRFEFASPQLTPSSQKEYQYKLEGIDTEWSPWSTYPYKEYTHPPAGEYTFKVRSRNYMGQNASEASLAFIIPHPWYQTTLAYIIYFILLLCLSFLCIQLINKKIEKEREKEKVAAQKSKKLLELEIEQLKLEKDKALIKKHKEQLEEDNLIKSKELANYTMLLVKKKEIFSDTFQALKDFRNSLRTQAARKRLQEVLFNLNQHRMGEEYLNVFDVHFEKVHENFFNRLKELEPSISKRELRLCAFVKMNLTNKEIAPLLNISTRGVETARYRIRKKLNVNDESFHEFLEALNPELNNKSY
;
A
#
# COMPACT_ATOMS: atom_id res chain seq x y z
N MET A 1 18.12 -5.74 94.57
CA MET A 1 16.82 -5.99 95.22
C MET A 1 16.35 -7.37 94.82
N GLU A 2 16.56 -8.35 95.71
CA GLU A 2 15.88 -9.65 95.63
C GLU A 2 14.37 -9.41 95.70
N SER A 3 13.61 -9.88 94.72
CA SER A 3 12.16 -9.92 94.81
C SER A 3 11.62 -11.08 93.96
N ASN A 4 10.86 -11.93 94.66
CA ASN A 4 9.87 -12.88 94.17
C ASN A 4 10.33 -14.09 93.33
N ARG A 5 10.74 -15.13 94.09
CA ARG A 5 10.42 -16.56 93.91
C ARG A 5 9.98 -17.00 92.51
N SER A 6 10.96 -17.38 91.68
CA SER A 6 10.74 -18.31 90.58
C SER A 6 10.50 -19.72 91.13
N LYS A 7 9.50 -20.45 90.62
CA LYS A 7 9.49 -21.93 90.63
C LYS A 7 10.46 -22.48 89.57
N GLY A 8 11.64 -21.86 89.45
CA GLY A 8 12.63 -22.14 88.42
C GLY A 8 13.99 -22.47 89.05
N PHE A 9 14.65 -23.45 88.47
CA PHE A 9 16.03 -23.90 88.70
C PHE A 9 16.87 -23.04 89.67
N LYS A 10 16.92 -23.38 90.96
CA LYS A 10 17.95 -22.79 91.84
C LYS A 10 19.32 -23.33 91.40
N LYS A 11 20.14 -22.48 90.75
CA LYS A 11 21.54 -22.74 90.35
C LYS A 11 21.75 -23.89 89.35
N LYS A 12 20.75 -24.21 88.52
CA LYS A 12 20.89 -25.15 87.39
C LYS A 12 20.60 -24.44 86.07
N TYR A 13 21.38 -24.76 85.05
CA TYR A 13 21.30 -24.28 83.69
C TYR A 13 21.13 -25.48 82.75
N LEU A 14 20.69 -25.26 81.52
CA LEU A 14 20.68 -26.28 80.49
C LEU A 14 21.71 -25.93 79.42
N ALA A 15 22.66 -26.83 79.21
CA ALA A 15 23.61 -26.78 78.12
C ALA A 15 23.05 -27.59 76.95
N ALA A 16 22.87 -26.91 75.81
CA ALA A 16 22.56 -27.51 74.53
C ALA A 16 23.85 -27.97 73.84
N GLY A 17 23.88 -29.18 73.31
CA GLY A 17 25.02 -29.71 72.57
C GLY A 17 24.59 -30.46 71.31
N TYR A 18 25.59 -30.95 70.56
CA TYR A 18 25.38 -31.69 69.30
C TYR A 18 24.60 -32.99 69.46
N SER A 19 24.66 -33.59 70.64
CA SER A 19 24.04 -34.88 70.91
C SER A 19 22.83 -34.78 71.84
N GLY A 20 22.41 -33.59 72.28
CA GLY A 20 21.25 -33.44 73.16
C GLY A 20 21.46 -32.39 74.25
N LEU A 21 20.74 -32.55 75.36
CA LEU A 21 20.72 -31.59 76.48
C LEU A 21 21.45 -32.13 77.71
N TYR A 22 22.09 -31.23 78.44
CA TYR A 22 22.85 -31.54 79.65
C TYR A 22 22.52 -30.51 80.74
N PRO A 23 22.12 -30.93 81.95
CA PRO A 23 22.02 -30.02 83.07
C PRO A 23 23.43 -29.54 83.48
N LEU A 24 23.55 -28.27 83.80
CA LEU A 24 24.79 -27.65 84.24
C LEU A 24 24.53 -26.99 85.60
N SER A 25 25.16 -27.48 86.66
CA SER A 25 25.01 -26.90 88.00
C SER A 25 26.24 -26.10 88.40
N TYR A 26 26.01 -25.02 89.14
CA TYR A 26 27.09 -24.21 89.74
C TYR A 26 27.09 -24.42 91.25
N ALA A 27 28.14 -25.07 91.75
CA ALA A 27 28.30 -25.39 93.17
C ALA A 27 29.77 -25.32 93.60
N GLY A 28 30.06 -24.65 94.71
CA GLY A 28 31.42 -24.54 95.27
C GLY A 28 32.43 -23.91 94.30
N ASP A 29 32.04 -22.80 93.67
CA ASP A 29 32.80 -22.07 92.65
C ASP A 29 33.23 -22.86 91.41
N ASN A 30 32.60 -24.02 91.18
CA ASN A 30 32.85 -24.86 90.03
C ASN A 30 31.57 -25.14 89.26
N TRP A 31 31.72 -25.19 87.93
CA TRP A 31 30.70 -25.67 87.01
C TRP A 31 30.77 -27.18 86.89
N LYS A 32 29.65 -27.85 87.12
CA LYS A 32 29.52 -29.31 86.95
C LYS A 32 28.49 -29.61 85.86
N LEU A 33 28.98 -30.19 84.76
CA LEU A 33 28.11 -30.76 83.73
C LEU A 33 27.56 -32.10 84.25
N GLU A 34 26.23 -32.22 84.32
CA GLU A 34 25.53 -33.43 84.74
C GLU A 34 25.30 -34.37 83.53
N SER A 35 24.80 -35.57 83.82
CA SER A 35 24.52 -36.57 82.78
C SER A 35 23.50 -36.05 81.77
N LYS A 36 23.66 -36.50 80.52
CA LYS A 36 22.74 -36.21 79.42
C LYS A 36 21.29 -36.54 79.80
N ILE A 37 20.36 -35.64 79.46
CA ILE A 37 18.92 -35.86 79.60
C ILE A 37 18.48 -36.93 78.60
N LYS A 38 17.80 -37.98 79.09
CA LYS A 38 17.33 -39.09 78.25
C LYS A 38 16.09 -38.67 77.43
N GLY A 39 15.97 -39.21 76.21
CA GLY A 39 14.78 -39.02 75.37
C GLY A 39 14.86 -37.85 74.39
N PHE A 40 16.03 -37.22 74.23
CA PHE A 40 16.30 -36.25 73.17
C PHE A 40 17.78 -36.24 72.79
N ASP A 41 18.07 -36.72 71.58
CA ASP A 41 19.43 -36.96 71.08
C ASP A 41 19.83 -36.03 69.92
N GLU A 42 19.03 -34.99 69.67
CA GLU A 42 19.21 -34.06 68.56
C GLU A 42 20.14 -32.90 68.90
N SER A 43 20.75 -32.31 67.87
CA SER A 43 21.57 -31.10 68.02
C SER A 43 20.70 -29.89 68.33
N SER A 44 20.93 -29.25 69.47
CA SER A 44 20.22 -28.05 69.86
C SER A 44 21.06 -26.81 69.62
N ARG A 45 20.55 -25.84 68.87
CA ARG A 45 21.20 -24.52 68.70
C ARG A 45 20.57 -23.50 69.64
N ASP A 46 19.28 -23.27 69.49
CA ASP A 46 18.54 -22.32 70.33
C ASP A 46 17.60 -23.07 71.25
N ILE A 47 17.51 -22.58 72.49
CA ILE A 47 16.63 -23.10 73.53
C ILE A 47 15.96 -21.94 74.25
N LEU A 48 14.64 -22.04 74.45
CA LEU A 48 13.87 -21.06 75.21
C LEU A 48 12.90 -21.75 76.17
N GLN A 49 12.96 -21.38 77.44
CA GLN A 49 12.05 -21.87 78.46
C GLN A 49 10.66 -21.20 78.32
N ILE A 50 9.60 -21.99 78.45
CA ILE A 50 8.22 -21.51 78.38
C ILE A 50 7.72 -21.19 79.79
N ASN A 51 7.33 -19.94 80.06
CA ASN A 51 6.62 -19.50 81.27
C ASN A 51 7.24 -19.99 82.61
N ASN A 52 8.56 -20.06 82.71
CA ASN A 52 9.27 -20.59 83.89
C ASN A 52 8.85 -22.03 84.28
N SER A 53 8.43 -22.85 83.32
CA SER A 53 8.04 -24.26 83.50
C SER A 53 9.17 -25.22 83.07
N PHE A 54 8.96 -26.54 83.22
CA PHE A 54 9.85 -27.55 82.64
C PHE A 54 9.56 -27.83 81.15
N GLU A 55 8.93 -26.88 80.47
CA GLU A 55 8.69 -26.93 79.03
C GLU A 55 9.64 -26.00 78.28
N PHE A 56 10.20 -26.49 77.17
CA PHE A 56 11.22 -25.79 76.39
C PHE A 56 10.92 -25.87 74.91
N TRP A 57 11.08 -24.74 74.22
CA TRP A 57 11.25 -24.70 72.78
C TRP A 57 12.72 -24.94 72.44
N ILE A 58 12.96 -25.80 71.46
CA ILE A 58 14.29 -26.09 70.94
C ILE A 58 14.23 -25.99 69.43
N CYS A 59 15.09 -25.18 68.85
CA CYS A 59 15.17 -25.07 67.40
C CYS A 59 16.41 -25.79 66.87
N HIS A 60 16.17 -26.68 65.90
CA HIS A 60 17.21 -27.38 65.16
C HIS A 60 17.44 -26.67 63.83
N GLY A 61 18.71 -26.50 63.44
CA GLY A 61 19.06 -25.74 62.23
C GLY A 61 18.47 -26.28 60.91
N TYR A 62 18.08 -27.56 60.88
CA TYR A 62 17.57 -28.25 59.68
C TYR A 62 16.26 -29.01 59.89
N LYS A 63 15.81 -29.20 61.13
CA LYS A 63 14.73 -30.13 61.46
C LYS A 63 13.52 -29.41 62.02
N GLY A 64 13.49 -28.07 62.03
CA GLY A 64 12.38 -27.32 62.60
C GLY A 64 12.47 -27.22 64.12
N VAL A 65 11.31 -27.31 64.78
CA VAL A 65 11.13 -26.92 66.18
C VAL A 65 10.66 -28.10 67.01
N TYR A 66 11.27 -28.30 68.18
CA TYR A 66 10.84 -29.27 69.17
C TYR A 66 10.26 -28.54 70.38
N ARG A 67 9.16 -29.06 70.92
CA ARG A 67 8.67 -28.70 72.26
C ARG A 67 8.90 -29.88 73.18
N LEU A 68 9.77 -29.68 74.17
CA LEU A 68 10.09 -30.71 75.13
C LEU A 68 9.42 -30.41 76.47
N LYS A 69 8.93 -31.45 77.13
CA LYS A 69 8.59 -31.41 78.55
C LYS A 69 9.56 -32.31 79.33
N LEU A 70 10.31 -31.70 80.23
CA LEU A 70 11.30 -32.36 81.07
C LEU A 70 10.71 -32.68 82.44
N ASP A 71 11.14 -33.78 83.05
CA ASP A 71 10.80 -34.06 84.44
C ASP A 71 11.48 -33.06 85.40
N GLU A 72 10.99 -32.96 86.64
CA GLU A 72 11.50 -31.98 87.61
C GLU A 72 12.98 -32.20 87.96
N ARG A 73 13.49 -33.43 87.77
CA ARG A 73 14.88 -33.80 88.07
C ARG A 73 15.83 -33.51 86.91
N LEU A 74 15.32 -33.13 85.73
CA LEU A 74 16.06 -32.94 84.49
C LEU A 74 16.84 -34.20 84.06
N ASP A 75 16.28 -35.38 84.26
CA ASP A 75 16.91 -36.64 83.82
C ASP A 75 16.26 -37.22 82.57
N ARG A 76 15.02 -36.81 82.25
CA ARG A 76 14.24 -37.37 81.15
C ARG A 76 13.27 -36.38 80.52
N VAL A 77 13.20 -36.42 79.19
CA VAL A 77 12.11 -35.87 78.38
C VAL A 77 10.94 -36.84 78.43
N TYR A 78 9.81 -36.46 79.04
CA TYR A 78 8.64 -37.33 79.14
C TYR A 78 7.57 -37.04 78.08
N ALA A 79 7.63 -35.89 77.41
CA ALA A 79 6.81 -35.57 76.25
C ALA A 79 7.63 -34.75 75.26
N LEU A 80 7.47 -35.05 73.97
CA LEU A 80 8.15 -34.41 72.87
C LEU A 80 7.15 -34.20 71.73
N GLU A 81 7.04 -32.96 71.28
CA GLU A 81 6.34 -32.59 70.07
C GLU A 81 7.36 -32.07 69.06
N HIS A 82 7.24 -32.47 67.80
CA HIS A 82 8.13 -32.06 66.73
C HIS A 82 7.32 -31.37 65.64
N PHE A 83 7.70 -30.13 65.34
CA PHE A 83 7.00 -29.25 64.41
C PHE A 83 7.89 -28.95 63.20
N THR A 84 7.29 -29.10 62.03
CA THR A 84 7.94 -28.93 60.73
C THR A 84 7.12 -27.99 59.83
N ASP A 85 7.38 -28.01 58.53
CA ASP A 85 6.61 -27.33 57.51
C ASP A 85 5.17 -27.83 57.39
N GLN A 86 4.87 -29.02 57.92
CA GLN A 86 3.51 -29.55 58.04
C GLN A 86 2.68 -28.86 59.14
N ASN A 87 3.31 -28.06 60.00
CA ASN A 87 2.67 -27.43 61.17
C ASN A 87 2.53 -25.91 61.04
N GLY A 88 2.40 -25.39 59.81
CA GLY A 88 2.15 -23.98 59.53
C GLY A 88 3.41 -23.12 59.34
N LEU A 89 4.60 -23.67 59.58
CA LEU A 89 5.84 -23.11 59.07
C LEU A 89 5.90 -23.31 57.55
N GLN A 90 6.44 -22.38 56.78
CA GLN A 90 6.69 -22.61 55.35
C GLN A 90 7.99 -23.39 55.10
N SER A 91 8.88 -23.44 56.11
CA SER A 91 10.14 -24.18 56.05
C SER A 91 10.57 -24.61 57.44
N SER A 92 11.18 -25.79 57.54
CA SER A 92 11.81 -26.30 58.76
C SER A 92 13.28 -25.86 58.92
N PHE A 93 13.78 -25.06 57.98
CA PHE A 93 15.19 -24.69 57.89
C PHE A 93 15.50 -23.37 58.60
N ASN A 94 16.62 -23.33 59.34
CA ASN A 94 17.09 -22.15 60.07
C ASN A 94 15.99 -21.46 60.89
N VAL A 95 15.20 -22.26 61.61
CA VAL A 95 14.29 -21.72 62.60
C VAL A 95 15.10 -21.40 63.86
N ASN A 96 14.87 -20.24 64.45
CA ASN A 96 15.38 -19.87 65.77
C ASN A 96 14.22 -19.43 66.66
N VAL A 97 14.40 -19.46 67.97
CA VAL A 97 13.39 -19.03 68.95
C VAL A 97 13.92 -17.88 69.79
N THR A 98 13.08 -16.86 70.02
CA THR A 98 13.41 -15.72 70.87
C THR A 98 12.14 -15.08 71.44
N THR A 99 12.32 -14.05 72.26
CA THR A 99 11.22 -13.28 72.84
C THR A 99 11.19 -11.86 72.27
N TYR A 100 10.01 -11.42 71.85
CA TYR A 100 9.71 -10.06 71.45
C TYR A 100 8.51 -9.55 72.26
N LYS A 101 8.71 -8.51 73.09
CA LYS A 101 7.66 -7.92 73.96
C LYS A 101 6.84 -8.99 74.70
N ASP A 102 7.52 -9.86 75.43
CA ASP A 102 6.96 -11.00 76.18
C ASP A 102 6.26 -12.08 75.33
N THR A 103 6.28 -11.96 74.01
CA THR A 103 5.75 -12.96 73.08
C THR A 103 6.90 -13.82 72.56
N ILE A 104 6.75 -15.15 72.63
CA ILE A 104 7.68 -16.07 71.99
C ILE A 104 7.44 -16.02 70.49
N VAL A 105 8.49 -15.72 69.75
CA VAL A 105 8.48 -15.66 68.29
C VAL A 105 9.57 -16.55 67.71
N PHE A 106 9.34 -17.00 66.50
CA PHE A 106 10.22 -17.89 65.77
C PHE A 106 10.69 -17.19 64.51
N THR A 107 11.99 -16.93 64.41
CA THR A 107 12.57 -16.34 63.21
C THR A 107 12.91 -17.44 62.23
N THR A 108 12.64 -17.22 60.94
CA THR A 108 12.82 -18.23 59.89
C THR A 108 13.36 -17.61 58.61
N ASN A 109 13.61 -18.45 57.60
CA ASN A 109 13.88 -18.04 56.22
C ASN A 109 12.65 -17.54 55.43
N THR A 110 11.46 -17.57 56.02
CA THR A 110 10.16 -17.24 55.40
C THR A 110 9.33 -16.30 56.28
N GLY A 111 10.02 -15.40 56.97
CA GLY A 111 9.43 -14.44 57.90
C GLY A 111 9.44 -14.92 59.35
N ILE A 112 8.67 -14.22 60.18
CA ILE A 112 8.62 -14.46 61.62
C ILE A 112 7.24 -15.03 61.98
N TYR A 113 7.24 -16.03 62.85
CA TYR A 113 6.04 -16.77 63.24
C TYR A 113 5.83 -16.71 64.75
N ASN A 114 4.58 -16.88 65.17
CA ASN A 114 4.20 -17.21 66.54
C ASN A 114 3.49 -18.57 66.55
N TYR A 115 3.46 -19.20 67.71
CA TYR A 115 2.79 -20.48 67.89
C TYR A 115 1.38 -20.28 68.47
N ASP A 116 0.35 -20.79 67.78
CA ASP A 116 -1.04 -20.81 68.24
C ASP A 116 -1.31 -22.13 68.96
N ALA A 117 -1.36 -22.09 70.29
CA ALA A 117 -1.57 -23.27 71.12
C ALA A 117 -2.97 -23.90 70.99
N GLN A 118 -3.99 -23.14 70.56
CA GLN A 118 -5.34 -23.69 70.35
C GLN A 118 -5.42 -24.47 69.05
N LYS A 119 -4.73 -23.99 68.00
CA LYS A 119 -4.71 -24.63 66.69
C LYS A 119 -3.58 -25.63 66.52
N ASN A 120 -2.60 -25.65 67.42
CA ASN A 120 -1.40 -26.47 67.34
C ASN A 120 -0.59 -26.19 66.04
N LEU A 121 -0.53 -24.92 65.63
CA LEU A 121 0.08 -24.48 64.38
C LEU A 121 0.88 -23.20 64.57
N PHE A 122 1.94 -23.06 63.77
CA PHE A 122 2.66 -21.79 63.60
C PHE A 122 1.86 -20.90 62.65
N THR A 123 1.78 -19.62 63.00
CA THR A 123 1.10 -18.60 62.20
C THR A 123 2.02 -17.40 61.99
N PRO A 124 1.97 -16.72 60.82
CA PRO A 124 2.81 -15.55 60.58
C PRO A 124 2.55 -14.44 61.61
N TYR A 125 3.62 -13.97 62.25
CA TYR A 125 3.54 -12.92 63.26
C TYR A 125 3.56 -11.53 62.61
N LYS A 126 2.37 -11.05 62.28
CA LYS A 126 2.15 -9.78 61.56
C LYS A 126 2.93 -8.57 62.12
N PRO A 127 2.98 -8.32 63.46
CA PRO A 127 3.64 -7.12 63.98
C PRO A 127 5.12 -6.96 63.60
N LEU A 128 5.85 -8.06 63.40
CA LEU A 128 7.24 -8.00 62.93
C LEU A 128 7.35 -8.14 61.41
N ASN A 129 6.48 -8.90 60.75
CA ASN A 129 6.49 -9.06 59.29
C ASN A 129 6.01 -7.79 58.54
N ASP A 130 5.29 -6.89 59.21
CA ASP A 130 4.97 -5.57 58.66
C ASP A 130 6.17 -4.60 58.70
N ILE A 131 7.20 -4.89 59.51
CA ILE A 131 8.40 -4.07 59.73
C ILE A 131 9.61 -4.64 58.98
N LEU A 132 9.82 -5.95 59.10
CA LEU A 132 10.92 -6.72 58.52
C LEU A 132 10.42 -7.45 57.28
N ASN A 133 11.30 -7.64 56.28
CA ASN A 133 10.88 -8.27 55.03
C ASN A 133 10.66 -9.78 55.23
N PRO A 134 9.44 -10.31 55.06
CA PRO A 134 9.15 -11.73 55.30
C PRO A 134 9.78 -12.67 54.25
N ASN A 135 10.28 -12.14 53.13
CA ASN A 135 10.94 -12.92 52.09
C ASN A 135 12.45 -13.09 52.34
N LEU A 136 13.01 -12.47 53.39
CA LEU A 136 14.42 -12.57 53.76
C LEU A 136 14.60 -13.44 55.00
N ASN A 137 15.76 -14.08 55.13
CA ASN A 137 16.03 -14.93 56.29
C ASN A 137 16.34 -14.09 57.52
N THR A 138 15.44 -14.11 58.50
CA THR A 138 15.68 -13.44 59.78
C THR A 138 16.49 -14.38 60.67
N ARG A 139 17.81 -14.16 60.72
CA ARG A 139 18.76 -15.05 61.40
C ARG A 139 18.88 -14.75 62.90
N LYS A 140 18.64 -13.50 63.29
CA LYS A 140 18.70 -13.08 64.69
C LYS A 140 17.73 -11.94 64.97
N LEU A 141 17.13 -11.98 66.15
CA LEU A 141 16.36 -10.89 66.72
C LEU A 141 16.69 -10.79 68.21
N LEU A 142 17.08 -9.59 68.65
CA LEU A 142 17.49 -9.31 70.03
C LEU A 142 16.83 -8.01 70.49
N THR A 143 16.06 -8.08 71.58
CA THR A 143 15.48 -6.91 72.22
C THR A 143 16.43 -6.40 73.30
N ASP A 144 16.84 -5.14 73.20
CA ASP A 144 17.63 -4.43 74.21
C ASP A 144 17.00 -3.08 74.52
N THR A 145 16.47 -2.92 75.74
CA THR A 145 15.73 -1.73 76.19
C THR A 145 14.61 -1.32 75.20
N ASP A 146 14.81 -0.25 74.44
CA ASP A 146 13.88 0.24 73.41
C ASP A 146 14.24 -0.21 71.98
N LYS A 147 15.47 -0.72 71.78
CA LYS A 147 16.00 -1.11 70.47
C LYS A 147 15.77 -2.59 70.22
N ILE A 148 15.31 -2.91 69.02
CA ILE A 148 15.18 -4.27 68.53
C ILE A 148 16.18 -4.44 67.41
N TRP A 149 17.22 -5.21 67.72
CA TRP A 149 18.29 -5.58 66.82
C TRP A 149 17.84 -6.76 65.97
N PHE A 150 18.21 -6.73 64.69
CA PHE A 150 17.91 -7.81 63.77
C PHE A 150 19.09 -8.08 62.85
N VAL A 151 19.12 -9.31 62.32
CA VAL A 151 19.91 -9.68 61.15
C VAL A 151 18.99 -10.34 60.13
N GLN A 152 18.81 -9.70 58.97
CA GLN A 152 18.09 -10.27 57.83
C GLN A 152 19.06 -10.51 56.68
N ASP A 153 19.18 -11.77 56.25
CA ASP A 153 20.28 -12.23 55.41
C ASP A 153 21.61 -11.65 55.92
N ASP A 154 22.34 -10.90 55.10
CA ASP A 154 23.62 -10.31 55.49
C ASP A 154 23.53 -8.83 55.93
N GLU A 155 22.33 -8.33 56.26
CA GLU A 155 22.11 -6.97 56.75
C GLU A 155 21.83 -6.97 58.26
N VAL A 156 22.61 -6.18 59.01
CA VAL A 156 22.34 -5.89 60.44
C VAL A 156 21.66 -4.54 60.55
N GLY A 157 20.73 -4.43 61.49
CA GLY A 157 20.17 -3.15 61.87
C GLY A 157 19.45 -3.20 63.20
N TYR A 158 18.85 -2.07 63.54
CA TYR A 158 17.89 -1.99 64.62
C TYR A 158 16.72 -1.08 64.27
N PHE A 159 15.62 -1.24 64.97
CA PHE A 159 14.50 -0.28 65.00
C PHE A 159 14.07 -0.05 66.45
N SER A 160 13.25 0.98 66.69
CA SER A 160 12.71 1.26 68.03
C SER A 160 11.25 0.81 68.10
N SER A 161 10.78 0.47 69.30
CA SER A 161 9.36 0.22 69.53
C SER A 161 8.46 1.41 69.16
N LYS A 162 9.00 2.64 69.17
CA LYS A 162 8.29 3.89 68.82
C LYS A 162 8.43 4.27 67.36
N ASN A 163 9.46 3.77 66.68
CA ASN A 163 9.75 4.09 65.29
C ASN A 163 10.22 2.82 64.55
N ALA A 164 9.35 2.31 63.68
CA ALA A 164 9.59 1.13 62.87
C ALA A 164 10.59 1.35 61.72
N ALA A 165 11.08 2.59 61.51
CA ALA A 165 12.10 2.84 60.50
C ALA A 165 13.40 2.09 60.82
N LEU A 166 13.81 1.22 59.90
CA LEU A 166 15.02 0.42 60.03
C LEU A 166 16.28 1.30 59.95
N LYS A 167 17.19 1.13 60.91
CA LYS A 167 18.50 1.77 60.94
C LYS A 167 19.57 0.74 60.57
N THR A 168 19.89 0.65 59.27
CA THR A 168 20.89 -0.32 58.75
C THR A 168 22.15 0.35 58.20
N ASN A 169 22.07 1.62 57.77
CA ASN A 169 23.18 2.33 57.10
C ASN A 169 24.50 2.30 57.87
N LEU A 170 24.46 2.38 59.21
CA LEU A 170 25.65 2.38 60.06
C LEU A 170 26.47 1.08 59.95
N PHE A 171 25.84 -0.02 59.54
CA PHE A 171 26.40 -1.37 59.56
C PHE A 171 26.72 -1.92 58.17
N LEU A 172 26.72 -1.09 57.12
CA LEU A 172 26.93 -1.54 55.74
C LEU A 172 28.27 -2.27 55.54
N ASN A 173 29.30 -1.90 56.29
CA ASN A 173 30.61 -2.57 56.26
C ASN A 173 30.59 -4.03 56.76
N LEU A 174 29.53 -4.47 57.44
CA LEU A 174 29.35 -5.86 57.88
C LEU A 174 28.72 -6.75 56.82
N LYS A 175 28.17 -6.18 55.76
CA LYS A 175 27.49 -6.94 54.72
C LYS A 175 28.46 -7.95 54.08
N GLY A 176 28.07 -9.22 54.11
CA GLY A 176 28.88 -10.35 53.63
C GLY A 176 29.96 -10.85 54.61
N ASN A 177 30.17 -10.16 55.73
CA ASN A 177 31.19 -10.51 56.74
C ASN A 177 30.59 -11.08 58.03
N LEU A 178 29.27 -11.24 58.13
CA LEU A 178 28.63 -11.80 59.33
C LEU A 178 28.86 -13.31 59.45
N ASN A 179 28.98 -13.80 60.69
CA ASN A 179 29.04 -15.23 60.95
C ASN A 179 27.63 -15.85 60.82
N ARG A 180 27.34 -16.41 59.65
CA ARG A 180 25.99 -16.88 59.28
C ARG A 180 25.50 -17.97 60.22
N GLY A 181 24.38 -17.72 60.91
CA GLY A 181 23.76 -18.65 61.88
C GLY A 181 24.39 -18.65 63.27
N MET A 182 25.38 -17.77 63.50
CA MET A 182 26.03 -17.53 64.79
C MET A 182 26.30 -16.03 64.98
N GLU A 183 25.30 -15.21 64.65
CA GLU A 183 25.39 -13.76 64.72
C GLU A 183 25.61 -13.33 66.16
N SER A 184 26.60 -12.47 66.39
CA SER A 184 26.89 -11.94 67.72
C SER A 184 26.60 -10.44 67.74
N ILE A 185 25.62 -10.03 68.54
CA ILE A 185 25.26 -8.64 68.79
C ILE A 185 25.22 -8.49 70.30
N LEU A 186 26.02 -7.57 70.84
CA LEU A 186 26.12 -7.28 72.25
C LEU A 186 26.00 -5.76 72.45
N PRO A 187 24.79 -5.25 72.74
CA PRO A 187 24.60 -3.89 73.20
C PRO A 187 25.33 -3.69 74.52
N LEU A 188 26.19 -2.68 74.59
CA LEU A 188 26.95 -2.35 75.81
C LEU A 188 26.20 -1.31 76.66
N ASP A 189 25.61 -0.33 75.98
CA ASP A 189 24.80 0.74 76.56
C ASP A 189 23.85 1.32 75.50
N SER A 190 23.20 2.46 75.80
CA SER A 190 22.25 3.09 74.88
C SER A 190 22.87 3.64 73.59
N GLU A 191 24.19 3.79 73.54
CA GLU A 191 24.98 4.43 72.48
C GLU A 191 26.02 3.50 71.86
N HIS A 192 26.38 2.38 72.48
CA HIS A 192 27.44 1.50 72.00
C HIS A 192 26.96 0.06 71.83
N VAL A 193 27.36 -0.55 70.72
CA VAL A 193 27.11 -1.96 70.42
C VAL A 193 28.36 -2.62 69.88
N LEU A 194 28.62 -3.86 70.31
CA LEU A 194 29.61 -4.75 69.72
C LEU A 194 28.92 -5.71 68.77
N ILE A 195 29.45 -5.85 67.56
CA ILE A 195 28.98 -6.81 66.57
C ILE A 195 30.15 -7.70 66.13
N GLY A 196 29.97 -9.01 66.28
CA GLY A 196 30.94 -10.00 65.82
C GLY A 196 30.77 -10.30 64.34
N ALA A 197 31.88 -10.35 63.63
CA ALA A 197 31.98 -10.70 62.21
C ALA A 197 33.08 -11.75 62.02
N THR A 198 33.16 -12.34 60.82
CA THR A 198 34.16 -13.36 60.48
C THR A 198 35.59 -12.84 60.52
N ASN A 199 35.78 -11.53 60.36
CA ASN A 199 37.07 -10.85 60.35
C ASN A 199 37.39 -10.08 61.65
N GLY A 200 36.55 -10.18 62.69
CA GLY A 200 36.83 -9.57 63.98
C GLY A 200 35.61 -9.05 64.73
N LEU A 201 35.86 -8.19 65.71
CA LEU A 201 34.86 -7.58 66.57
C LEU A 201 34.77 -6.08 66.27
N PHE A 202 33.58 -5.60 65.94
CA PHE A 202 33.33 -4.21 65.58
C PHE A 202 32.58 -3.51 66.70
N MET A 203 33.06 -2.34 67.10
CA MET A 203 32.37 -1.46 68.05
C MET A 203 31.77 -0.28 67.30
N TYR A 204 30.45 -0.10 67.42
CA TYR A 204 29.73 1.00 66.81
C TYR A 204 29.26 1.99 67.87
N ASN A 205 29.36 3.28 67.54
CA ASN A 205 28.68 4.34 68.27
C ASN A 205 27.40 4.72 67.50
N LEU A 206 26.27 4.63 68.19
CA LEU A 206 24.91 4.80 67.67
C LEU A 206 24.44 6.26 67.68
N LYS A 207 25.19 7.19 68.30
CA LYS A 207 24.91 8.61 68.11
C LYS A 207 25.14 8.93 66.64
N GLU A 208 24.10 9.42 65.99
CA GLU A 208 24.22 10.05 64.68
C GLU A 208 25.20 11.23 64.83
N LYS A 209 26.47 11.01 64.49
CA LYS A 209 27.38 12.14 64.29
C LYS A 209 26.77 12.95 63.16
N THR A 210 26.65 14.26 63.36
CA THR A 210 26.43 15.21 62.27
C THR A 210 27.63 15.12 61.34
N VAL A 211 27.59 14.13 60.45
CA VAL A 211 28.56 14.01 59.36
C VAL A 211 28.38 15.29 58.54
N PRO A 212 29.45 16.06 58.27
CA PRO A 212 29.34 17.22 57.39
C PRO A 212 28.62 16.77 56.12
N LYS A 213 27.61 17.53 55.69
CA LYS A 213 26.79 17.20 54.52
C LYS A 213 27.72 16.97 53.33
N ALA A 214 28.04 15.71 53.07
CA ALA A 214 28.79 15.34 51.90
C ALA A 214 27.91 15.64 50.68
N SER A 215 28.50 16.04 49.58
CA SER A 215 27.80 16.30 48.32
C SER A 215 28.28 15.31 47.27
N THR A 216 27.34 14.66 46.61
CA THR A 216 27.60 13.98 45.34
C THR A 216 27.78 15.07 44.29
N LYS A 217 28.71 14.90 43.36
CA LYS A 217 28.93 15.83 42.25
C LYS A 217 28.96 15.05 40.95
N ILE A 218 28.25 15.57 39.94
CA ILE A 218 28.46 15.15 38.56
C ILE A 218 29.77 15.80 38.12
N THR A 219 30.73 15.00 37.70
CA THR A 219 32.08 15.46 37.35
C THR A 219 32.23 15.67 35.85
N GLN A 220 31.57 14.84 35.05
CA GLN A 220 31.70 14.85 33.60
C GLN A 220 30.47 14.26 32.94
N VAL A 221 30.09 14.83 31.79
CA VAL A 221 29.10 14.24 30.87
C VAL A 221 29.74 14.13 29.50
N THR A 222 29.79 12.91 28.96
CA THR A 222 30.28 12.62 27.61
C THR A 222 29.19 11.96 26.79
N TYR A 223 29.26 12.10 25.48
CA TYR A 223 28.28 11.51 24.59
C TYR A 223 28.93 11.03 23.29
N LEU A 224 28.29 10.06 22.66
CA LEU A 224 28.70 9.49 21.38
C LEU A 224 27.78 10.00 20.28
N THR A 225 28.34 10.64 19.25
CA THR A 225 27.64 11.03 18.02
C THR A 225 28.37 10.45 16.82
N GLN A 226 27.65 9.81 15.90
CA GLN A 226 28.22 9.26 14.66
C GLN A 226 29.45 8.35 14.87
N GLY A 227 29.51 7.61 15.99
CA GLY A 227 30.62 6.70 16.32
C GLY A 227 31.86 7.38 16.89
N GLN A 228 31.86 8.71 17.09
CA GLN A 228 32.93 9.43 17.77
C GLN A 228 32.49 9.88 19.16
N LEU A 229 33.35 9.64 20.15
CA LEU A 229 33.13 10.07 21.53
C LEU A 229 33.53 11.54 21.62
N GLN A 230 32.59 12.37 22.05
CA GLN A 230 32.80 13.80 22.20
C GLN A 230 33.27 14.13 23.61
N ASP A 231 34.06 15.20 23.72
CA ASP A 231 34.63 15.68 24.98
C ASP A 231 33.55 16.06 26.02
N ALA A 232 34.02 16.19 27.27
CA ALA A 232 33.21 16.60 28.41
C ALA A 232 32.42 17.88 28.12
N ILE A 233 31.10 17.83 28.30
CA ILE A 233 30.27 19.04 28.24
C ILE A 233 30.50 19.86 29.50
N ASP A 234 30.59 21.18 29.35
CA ASP A 234 30.50 22.09 30.50
C ASP A 234 29.10 21.98 31.12
N LEU A 235 29.06 21.45 32.34
CA LEU A 235 27.87 21.19 33.13
C LEU A 235 27.01 22.44 33.34
N ASN A 236 27.60 23.64 33.29
CA ASN A 236 26.86 24.90 33.43
C ASN A 236 26.12 25.32 32.14
N SER A 237 26.52 24.76 31.00
CA SER A 237 25.99 25.08 29.67
C SER A 237 25.17 23.95 29.03
N ALA A 238 25.12 22.78 29.66
CA ALA A 238 24.55 21.53 29.16
C ALA A 238 23.01 21.52 28.99
N LYS A 239 22.40 22.66 28.68
CA LYS A 239 20.94 22.79 28.51
C LYS A 239 20.42 22.04 27.29
N TYR A 240 21.21 21.97 26.22
CA TYR A 240 20.85 21.28 24.98
C TYR A 240 21.95 20.31 24.54
N LEU A 241 21.58 19.05 24.35
CA LEU A 241 22.46 18.03 23.76
C LEU A 241 22.16 17.86 22.26
N PRO A 242 23.08 17.26 21.48
CA PRO A 242 22.78 16.92 20.09
C PRO A 242 21.59 15.96 19.93
N THR A 243 20.86 16.09 18.83
CA THR A 243 19.61 15.39 18.53
C THR A 243 19.75 13.86 18.43
N GLN A 244 20.90 13.36 17.98
CA GLN A 244 21.13 11.93 17.72
C GLN A 244 22.34 11.44 18.50
N LEU A 245 22.08 10.95 19.71
CA LEU A 245 23.10 10.38 20.59
C LEU A 245 23.08 8.86 20.48
N GLY A 246 24.23 8.25 20.22
CA GLY A 246 24.40 6.80 20.34
C GLY A 246 24.52 6.35 21.80
N MET A 247 25.16 7.19 22.63
CA MET A 247 25.37 6.92 24.05
C MET A 247 25.55 8.25 24.81
N LEU A 248 25.06 8.29 26.04
CA LEU A 248 25.23 9.38 26.99
C LEU A 248 25.76 8.81 28.31
N ARG A 249 26.92 9.30 28.75
CA ARG A 249 27.62 8.82 29.94
C ARG A 249 27.76 9.95 30.94
N PHE A 250 27.29 9.69 32.16
CA PHE A 250 27.44 10.55 33.32
C PHE A 250 28.50 9.96 34.23
N GLU A 251 29.49 10.76 34.62
CA GLU A 251 30.46 10.41 35.65
C GLU A 251 30.24 11.29 36.88
N PHE A 252 30.44 10.70 38.05
CA PHE A 252 30.14 11.33 39.31
C PHE A 252 31.10 10.90 40.42
N ALA A 253 31.29 11.78 41.40
CA ALA A 253 32.20 11.58 42.51
C ALA A 253 31.63 12.15 43.81
N SER A 254 32.14 11.65 44.93
CA SER A 254 31.73 12.08 46.28
C SER A 254 32.98 12.35 47.11
N PRO A 255 33.65 13.49 46.89
CA PRO A 255 34.96 13.77 47.48
C PRO A 255 34.91 13.94 49.00
N GLN A 256 33.76 14.35 49.55
CA GLN A 256 33.56 14.62 50.98
C GLN A 256 33.22 13.35 51.80
N LEU A 257 32.98 12.20 51.14
CA LEU A 257 32.82 10.93 51.84
C LEU A 257 34.19 10.39 52.26
N THR A 258 34.25 9.77 53.44
CA THR A 258 35.48 9.21 54.02
C THR A 258 36.26 8.39 52.97
N PRO A 259 37.50 8.77 52.62
CA PRO A 259 38.26 8.16 51.52
C PRO A 259 38.53 6.66 51.69
N SER A 260 38.72 6.19 52.92
CA SER A 260 39.01 4.79 53.24
C SER A 260 37.79 3.86 53.19
N SER A 261 36.59 4.40 52.93
CA SER A 261 35.36 3.62 52.83
C SER A 261 34.90 3.48 51.39
N GLN A 262 34.50 2.28 51.00
CA GLN A 262 33.92 2.00 49.68
C GLN A 262 32.65 2.84 49.47
N LYS A 263 32.55 3.46 48.30
CA LYS A 263 31.46 4.36 47.91
C LYS A 263 30.49 3.63 47.01
N GLU A 264 29.21 3.91 47.19
CA GLU A 264 28.13 3.44 46.34
C GLU A 264 27.30 4.61 45.85
N TYR A 265 26.71 4.43 44.68
CA TYR A 265 25.92 5.40 43.95
C TYR A 265 24.58 4.82 43.55
N GLN A 266 23.55 5.66 43.63
CA GLN A 266 22.26 5.43 43.00
C GLN A 266 22.00 6.59 42.06
N TYR A 267 21.38 6.26 40.93
CA TYR A 267 21.08 7.22 39.88
C TYR A 267 19.67 7.00 39.36
N LYS A 268 19.11 8.06 38.78
CA LYS A 268 17.80 8.06 38.14
C LYS A 268 17.81 9.09 37.01
N LEU A 269 17.37 8.70 35.83
CA LEU A 269 17.10 9.63 34.73
C LEU A 269 15.60 9.86 34.61
N GLU A 270 15.13 10.99 35.13
CA GLU A 270 13.72 11.36 34.99
C GLU A 270 13.38 11.58 33.52
N GLY A 271 12.32 10.89 33.06
CA GLY A 271 11.96 10.76 31.64
C GLY A 271 12.20 9.36 31.07
N ILE A 272 13.04 8.54 31.72
CA ILE A 272 13.28 7.13 31.36
C ILE A 272 13.03 6.21 32.56
N ASP A 273 13.62 6.52 33.71
CA ASP A 273 13.58 5.69 34.91
C ASP A 273 12.42 6.10 35.84
N THR A 274 11.62 5.14 36.30
CA THR A 274 10.54 5.36 37.28
C THR A 274 11.05 5.39 38.72
N GLU A 275 11.97 4.49 39.06
CA GLU A 275 12.55 4.32 40.40
C GLU A 275 14.06 4.59 40.40
N TRP A 276 14.66 4.70 41.58
CA TRP A 276 16.11 4.76 41.73
C TRP A 276 16.75 3.42 41.36
N SER A 277 17.91 3.45 40.72
CA SER A 277 18.68 2.23 40.46
C SER A 277 19.11 1.52 41.75
N PRO A 278 19.48 0.22 41.71
CA PRO A 278 20.20 -0.42 42.80
C PRO A 278 21.51 0.33 43.10
N TRP A 279 21.97 0.25 44.35
CA TRP A 279 23.27 0.79 44.73
C TRP A 279 24.38 0.09 43.94
N SER A 280 25.27 0.90 43.34
CA SER A 280 26.36 0.45 42.48
C SER A 280 27.67 1.09 42.90
N THR A 281 28.77 0.36 42.78
CA THR A 281 30.13 0.88 43.06
C THR A 281 30.73 1.61 41.87
N TYR A 282 30.10 1.53 40.69
CA TYR A 282 30.57 2.22 39.49
C TYR A 282 30.31 3.73 39.59
N PRO A 283 31.34 4.59 39.45
CA PRO A 283 31.22 6.04 39.51
C PRO A 283 30.71 6.66 38.20
N TYR A 284 29.98 5.88 37.40
CA TYR A 284 29.41 6.32 36.15
C TYR A 284 28.12 5.57 35.81
N LYS A 285 27.33 6.16 34.92
CA LYS A 285 26.16 5.53 34.30
C LYS A 285 26.07 5.90 32.83
N GLU A 286 25.80 4.89 32.00
CA GLU A 286 25.61 5.02 30.57
C GLU A 286 24.13 4.74 30.19
N TYR A 287 23.62 5.56 29.28
CA TYR A 287 22.34 5.39 28.59
C TYR A 287 22.61 5.30 27.09
N THR A 288 22.13 4.22 26.46
CA THR A 288 22.29 3.99 25.02
C THR A 288 21.07 4.51 24.27
N HIS A 289 21.29 5.24 23.17
CA HIS A 289 20.24 5.77 22.30
C HIS A 289 19.08 6.46 23.04
N PRO A 290 19.36 7.44 23.92
CA PRO A 290 18.29 8.16 24.60
C PRO A 290 17.42 8.90 23.57
N PRO A 291 16.08 8.80 23.65
CA PRO A 291 15.20 9.50 22.72
C PRO A 291 15.26 11.02 22.92
N ALA A 292 14.65 11.76 21.98
CA ALA A 292 14.45 13.18 22.15
C ALA A 292 13.43 13.46 23.26
N GLY A 293 13.69 14.47 24.09
CA GLY A 293 12.89 14.79 25.26
C GLY A 293 13.62 15.69 26.25
N GLU A 294 12.92 15.99 27.35
CA GLU A 294 13.46 16.72 28.49
C GLU A 294 13.79 15.73 29.60
N TYR A 295 15.00 15.85 30.16
CA TYR A 295 15.51 14.89 31.12
C TYR A 295 16.14 15.60 32.33
N THR A 296 16.05 14.96 33.49
CA THR A 296 16.83 15.33 34.66
C THR A 296 17.56 14.11 35.17
N PHE A 297 18.89 14.12 35.04
CA PHE A 297 19.73 13.10 35.64
C PHE A 297 19.96 13.44 37.11
N LYS A 298 19.66 12.50 37.99
CA LYS A 298 19.82 12.60 39.45
C LYS A 298 20.77 11.52 39.92
N VAL A 299 21.69 11.88 40.82
CA VAL A 299 22.62 10.93 41.44
C VAL A 299 22.83 11.25 42.91
N ARG A 300 22.81 10.21 43.74
CA ARG A 300 23.13 10.29 45.17
C ARG A 300 24.14 9.22 45.53
N SER A 301 24.87 9.43 46.62
CA SER A 301 25.93 8.53 47.04
C SER A 301 25.93 8.27 48.53
N ARG A 302 26.50 7.13 48.91
CA ARG A 302 26.77 6.73 50.28
C ARG A 302 28.10 6.01 50.40
N ASN A 303 28.55 5.72 51.61
CA ASN A 303 29.67 4.81 51.84
C ASN A 303 29.34 3.71 52.86
N TYR A 304 30.23 2.75 53.02
CA TYR A 304 30.04 1.59 53.90
C TYR A 304 30.12 1.93 55.39
N MET A 305 30.48 3.17 55.72
CA MET A 305 30.39 3.72 57.08
C MET A 305 29.02 4.36 57.37
N GLY A 306 28.07 4.26 56.43
CA GLY A 306 26.71 4.79 56.57
C GLY A 306 26.57 6.28 56.34
N GLN A 307 27.60 6.95 55.82
CA GLN A 307 27.53 8.37 55.48
C GLN A 307 26.79 8.54 54.16
N ASN A 308 25.74 9.36 54.16
CA ASN A 308 25.00 9.72 52.96
C ASN A 308 25.44 11.10 52.47
N ALA A 309 25.56 11.26 51.16
CA ALA A 309 25.78 12.55 50.53
C ALA A 309 24.48 13.09 49.89
N SER A 310 24.37 14.42 49.79
CA SER A 310 23.28 15.07 49.07
C SER A 310 23.28 14.68 47.60
N GLU A 311 22.08 14.70 47.02
CA GLU A 311 21.83 14.46 45.61
C GLU A 311 22.43 15.59 44.74
N ALA A 312 22.96 15.22 43.58
CA ALA A 312 23.25 16.13 42.48
C ALA A 312 22.26 15.89 41.34
N SER A 313 21.85 16.96 40.68
CA SER A 313 20.94 16.91 39.54
C SER A 313 21.48 17.74 38.37
N LEU A 314 21.20 17.27 37.15
CA LEU A 314 21.49 17.97 35.90
C LEU A 314 20.29 17.84 34.96
N ALA A 315 19.67 18.98 34.65
CA ALA A 315 18.58 19.06 33.67
C ALA A 315 19.13 19.39 32.29
N PHE A 316 18.67 18.65 31.27
CA PHE A 316 19.10 18.82 29.88
C PHE A 316 17.99 18.41 28.91
N ILE A 317 18.09 18.89 27.67
CA ILE A 317 17.11 18.64 26.61
C ILE A 317 17.82 17.99 25.42
N ILE A 318 17.29 16.87 24.94
CA ILE A 318 17.65 16.27 23.65
C ILE A 318 16.59 16.73 22.64
N PRO A 319 16.89 17.66 21.73
CA PRO A 319 15.90 18.22 20.81
C PRO A 319 15.44 17.17 19.80
N HIS A 320 14.18 17.28 19.36
CA HIS A 320 13.69 16.49 18.23
C HIS A 320 14.39 16.87 16.92
N PRO A 321 14.60 15.92 15.98
CA PRO A 321 15.13 16.26 14.67
C PRO A 321 14.21 17.25 13.95
N TRP A 322 14.78 18.25 13.27
CA TRP A 322 14.01 19.31 12.62
C TRP A 322 12.95 18.79 11.63
N TYR A 323 13.23 17.67 10.96
CA TYR A 323 12.33 17.01 9.99
C TYR A 323 11.18 16.22 10.64
N GLN A 324 11.19 16.07 11.97
CA GLN A 324 10.11 15.44 12.76
C GLN A 324 9.31 16.46 13.57
N THR A 325 9.46 17.75 13.27
CA THR A 325 8.69 18.81 13.92
C THR A 325 7.29 18.94 13.32
N THR A 326 6.32 19.45 14.09
CA THR A 326 4.95 19.73 13.61
C THR A 326 4.97 20.64 12.38
N LEU A 327 5.87 21.64 12.34
CA LEU A 327 6.05 22.52 11.20
C LEU A 327 6.52 21.77 9.94
N ALA A 328 7.45 20.81 10.09
CA ALA A 328 7.89 19.98 8.97
C ALA A 328 6.75 19.14 8.37
N TYR A 329 5.89 18.55 9.22
CA TYR A 329 4.71 17.81 8.74
C TYR A 329 3.71 18.70 7.98
N ILE A 330 3.51 19.95 8.42
CA ILE A 330 2.69 20.93 7.69
C ILE A 330 3.29 21.21 6.30
N ILE A 331 4.61 21.41 6.22
CA ILE A 331 5.31 21.63 4.94
C ILE A 331 5.17 20.41 4.02
N TYR A 332 5.33 19.19 4.53
CA TYR A 332 5.15 17.97 3.73
C TYR A 332 3.73 17.85 3.19
N PHE A 333 2.73 18.19 3.99
CA PHE A 333 1.34 18.18 3.55
C PHE A 333 1.07 19.21 2.44
N ILE A 334 1.61 20.43 2.56
CA ILE A 334 1.51 21.45 1.51
C ILE A 334 2.20 20.99 0.23
N LEU A 335 3.42 20.43 0.34
CA LEU A 335 4.15 19.92 -0.81
C LEU A 335 3.36 18.82 -1.54
N LEU A 336 2.72 17.92 -0.79
CA LEU A 336 1.87 16.86 -1.33
C LEU A 336 0.69 17.46 -2.11
N LEU A 337 0.00 18.46 -1.56
CA LEU A 337 -1.11 19.15 -2.23
C LEU A 337 -0.65 19.89 -3.50
N CYS A 338 0.51 20.53 -3.47
CA CYS A 338 1.10 21.17 -4.65
C CYS A 338 1.43 20.14 -5.74
N LEU A 339 2.03 18.99 -5.36
CA LEU A 339 2.36 17.92 -6.30
C LEU A 339 1.10 17.27 -6.88
N SER A 340 0.07 17.03 -6.07
CA SER A 340 -1.21 16.51 -6.57
C SER A 340 -1.88 17.49 -7.52
N PHE A 341 -1.90 18.79 -7.17
CA PHE A 341 -2.42 19.84 -8.04
C PHE A 341 -1.65 19.91 -9.38
N LEU A 342 -0.32 19.86 -9.34
CA LEU A 342 0.52 19.84 -10.53
C LEU A 342 0.24 18.60 -11.39
N CYS A 343 0.11 17.42 -10.79
CA CYS A 343 -0.25 16.19 -11.51
C CYS A 343 -1.61 16.32 -12.19
N ILE A 344 -2.62 16.85 -11.49
CA ILE A 344 -3.95 17.09 -12.06
C ILE A 344 -3.86 18.05 -13.25
N GLN A 345 -3.10 19.14 -13.13
CA GLN A 345 -2.88 20.09 -14.23
C GLN A 345 -2.21 19.45 -15.45
N LEU A 346 -1.18 18.63 -15.23
CA LEU A 346 -0.49 17.91 -16.31
C LEU A 346 -1.38 16.88 -16.99
N ILE A 347 -2.18 16.13 -16.22
CA ILE A 347 -3.16 15.17 -16.74
C ILE A 347 -4.23 15.90 -17.55
N ASN A 348 -4.81 16.97 -17.03
CA ASN A 348 -5.82 17.76 -17.73
C ASN A 348 -5.27 18.34 -19.04
N LYS A 349 -4.03 18.85 -19.04
CA LYS A 349 -3.37 19.34 -20.26
C LYS A 349 -3.11 18.23 -21.28
N LYS A 350 -2.78 17.02 -20.83
CA LYS A 350 -2.63 15.84 -21.70
C LYS A 350 -3.97 15.42 -22.30
N ILE A 351 -5.03 15.38 -21.48
CA ILE A 351 -6.40 15.04 -21.92
C ILE A 351 -6.87 16.05 -22.97
N GLU A 352 -6.66 17.35 -22.74
CA GLU A 352 -7.08 18.38 -23.71
C GLU A 352 -6.34 18.25 -25.04
N LYS A 353 -5.03 17.92 -25.01
CA LYS A 353 -4.25 17.68 -26.22
C LYS A 353 -4.72 16.45 -27.00
N GLU A 354 -5.14 15.39 -26.32
CA GLU A 354 -5.70 14.20 -26.98
C GLU A 354 -7.09 14.50 -27.57
N ARG A 355 -7.96 15.24 -26.84
CA ARG A 355 -9.26 15.68 -27.36
C ARG A 355 -9.15 16.52 -28.62
N GLU A 356 -8.18 17.44 -28.68
CA GLU A 356 -7.93 18.24 -29.87
C GLU A 356 -7.49 17.38 -31.07
N LYS A 357 -6.65 16.37 -30.85
CA LYS A 357 -6.28 15.41 -31.92
C LYS A 357 -7.49 14.62 -32.40
N GLU A 358 -8.33 14.14 -31.50
CA GLU A 358 -9.56 13.41 -31.82
C GLU A 358 -10.52 14.27 -32.65
N LYS A 359 -10.73 15.55 -32.26
CA LYS A 359 -11.55 16.50 -33.03
C LYS A 359 -11.01 16.68 -34.45
N VAL A 360 -9.70 16.88 -34.59
CA VAL A 360 -9.06 17.05 -35.90
C VAL A 360 -9.16 15.78 -36.75
N ALA A 361 -8.99 14.59 -36.15
CA ALA A 361 -9.14 13.31 -36.84
C ALA A 361 -10.59 13.08 -37.28
N ALA A 362 -11.56 13.39 -36.42
CA ALA A 362 -12.99 13.30 -36.75
C ALA A 362 -13.37 14.25 -37.89
N GLN A 363 -12.87 15.49 -37.89
CA GLN A 363 -13.08 16.45 -38.99
C GLN A 363 -12.48 15.94 -40.31
N LYS A 364 -11.26 15.39 -40.28
CA LYS A 364 -10.64 14.77 -41.47
C LYS A 364 -11.45 13.58 -41.98
N SER A 365 -11.87 12.69 -41.08
CA SER A 365 -12.68 11.52 -41.43
C SER A 365 -14.01 11.92 -42.06
N LYS A 366 -14.69 12.93 -41.51
CA LYS A 366 -15.93 13.47 -42.08
C LYS A 366 -15.71 14.03 -43.49
N LYS A 367 -14.64 14.81 -43.68
CA LYS A 367 -14.29 15.39 -44.98
C LYS A 367 -13.93 14.33 -46.02
N LEU A 368 -13.24 13.26 -45.62
CA LEU A 368 -12.94 12.12 -46.50
C LEU A 368 -14.23 11.41 -46.94
N LEU A 369 -15.15 11.17 -46.01
CA LEU A 369 -16.44 10.55 -46.31
C LEU A 369 -17.29 11.42 -47.26
N GLU A 370 -17.30 12.74 -47.08
CA GLU A 370 -18.00 13.67 -47.97
C GLU A 370 -17.43 13.60 -49.41
N LEU A 371 -16.10 13.54 -49.56
CA LEU A 371 -15.43 13.40 -50.86
C LEU A 371 -15.74 12.05 -51.52
N GLU A 372 -15.78 10.95 -50.76
CA GLU A 372 -16.10 9.62 -51.27
C GLU A 372 -17.55 9.57 -51.81
N ILE A 373 -18.50 10.15 -51.07
CA ILE A 373 -19.90 10.27 -51.52
C ILE A 373 -20.01 11.11 -52.79
N GLU A 374 -19.22 12.19 -52.91
CA GLU A 374 -19.19 13.03 -54.12
C GLU A 374 -18.63 12.28 -55.33
N GLN A 375 -17.55 11.51 -55.16
CA GLN A 375 -16.99 10.68 -56.23
C GLN A 375 -17.99 9.63 -56.72
N LEU A 376 -18.66 8.93 -55.82
CA LEU A 376 -19.68 7.93 -56.17
C LEU A 376 -20.86 8.55 -56.95
N LYS A 377 -21.27 9.78 -56.61
CA LYS A 377 -22.30 10.51 -57.37
C LYS A 377 -21.82 10.84 -58.79
N LEU A 378 -20.61 11.36 -58.93
CA LEU A 378 -20.02 11.71 -60.23
C LEU A 378 -19.89 10.49 -61.16
N GLU A 379 -19.50 9.33 -60.64
CA GLU A 379 -19.43 8.10 -61.43
C GLU A 379 -20.81 7.66 -61.93
N LYS A 380 -21.82 7.73 -61.07
CA LYS A 380 -23.20 7.39 -61.43
C LYS A 380 -23.75 8.30 -62.52
N ASP A 381 -23.51 9.61 -62.42
CA ASP A 381 -23.98 10.58 -63.42
C ASP A 381 -23.32 10.39 -64.78
N LYS A 382 -22.01 10.08 -64.82
CA LYS A 382 -21.29 9.76 -66.06
C LYS A 382 -21.86 8.51 -66.76
N ALA A 383 -22.18 7.46 -66.00
CA ALA A 383 -22.76 6.25 -66.55
C ALA A 383 -24.15 6.50 -67.19
N LEU A 384 -24.94 7.38 -66.59
CA LEU A 384 -26.29 7.69 -67.05
C LEU A 384 -26.29 8.52 -68.35
N ILE A 385 -25.38 9.49 -68.46
CA ILE A 385 -25.21 10.31 -69.67
C ILE A 385 -24.80 9.44 -70.87
N LYS A 386 -23.90 8.48 -70.67
CA LYS A 386 -23.44 7.60 -71.76
C LYS A 386 -24.59 6.79 -72.36
N LYS A 387 -25.47 6.25 -71.52
CA LYS A 387 -26.62 5.44 -71.94
C LYS A 387 -27.63 6.22 -72.79
N HIS A 388 -27.93 7.47 -72.42
CA HIS A 388 -28.85 8.31 -73.19
C HIS A 388 -28.33 8.67 -74.59
N LYS A 389 -27.00 8.81 -74.74
CA LYS A 389 -26.41 9.14 -76.04
C LYS A 389 -26.59 8.00 -77.05
N GLU A 390 -26.33 6.76 -76.62
CA GLU A 390 -26.41 5.57 -77.47
C GLU A 390 -27.84 5.34 -78.01
N GLN A 391 -28.87 5.63 -77.23
CA GLN A 391 -30.28 5.45 -77.63
C GLN A 391 -30.74 6.46 -78.70
N LEU A 392 -30.25 7.70 -78.67
CA LEU A 392 -30.68 8.74 -79.60
C LEU A 392 -30.13 8.53 -81.02
N GLU A 393 -28.95 7.93 -81.15
CA GLU A 393 -28.32 7.68 -82.45
C GLU A 393 -29.02 6.54 -83.22
N GLU A 394 -29.51 5.52 -82.51
CA GLU A 394 -30.21 4.38 -83.11
C GLU A 394 -31.59 4.77 -83.69
N ASP A 395 -32.34 5.60 -82.97
CA ASP A 395 -33.68 6.06 -83.38
C ASP A 395 -33.67 6.91 -84.67
N ASN A 396 -32.62 7.70 -84.90
CA ASN A 396 -32.49 8.52 -86.12
C ASN A 396 -32.24 7.66 -87.36
N LEU A 397 -31.43 6.61 -87.23
CA LEU A 397 -31.07 5.75 -88.35
C LEU A 397 -32.26 4.92 -88.86
N ILE A 398 -33.14 4.47 -87.96
CA ILE A 398 -34.31 3.66 -88.28
C ILE A 398 -35.34 4.50 -89.07
N LYS A 399 -35.65 5.72 -88.62
CA LYS A 399 -36.63 6.61 -89.27
C LYS A 399 -36.27 6.96 -90.71
N SER A 400 -34.98 7.18 -91.00
CA SER A 400 -34.53 7.45 -92.37
C SER A 400 -34.76 6.25 -93.31
N LYS A 401 -34.50 5.02 -92.85
CA LYS A 401 -34.70 3.81 -93.67
C LYS A 401 -36.16 3.56 -94.01
N GLU A 402 -37.08 3.79 -93.08
CA GLU A 402 -38.51 3.60 -93.31
C GLU A 402 -39.05 4.53 -94.41
N LEU A 403 -38.54 5.76 -94.49
CA LEU A 403 -39.00 6.77 -95.45
C LEU A 403 -38.63 6.44 -96.90
N ALA A 404 -37.44 5.87 -97.16
CA ALA A 404 -37.10 5.42 -98.52
C ALA A 404 -37.91 4.21 -98.96
N ASN A 405 -38.19 3.28 -98.04
CA ASN A 405 -38.93 2.07 -98.36
C ASN A 405 -40.38 2.41 -98.79
N TYR A 406 -40.99 3.40 -98.13
CA TYR A 406 -42.29 3.95 -98.54
C TYR A 406 -42.25 4.57 -99.94
N THR A 407 -41.17 5.30 -100.27
CA THR A 407 -40.97 5.89 -101.61
C THR A 407 -40.86 4.82 -102.70
N MET A 408 -40.21 3.68 -102.41
CA MET A 408 -40.07 2.56 -103.34
C MET A 408 -41.41 1.90 -103.70
N LEU A 409 -42.28 1.72 -102.71
CA LEU A 409 -43.64 1.18 -102.93
C LEU A 409 -44.48 2.06 -103.86
N LEU A 410 -44.35 3.38 -103.73
CA LEU A 410 -45.13 4.33 -104.53
C LEU A 410 -44.66 4.38 -105.99
N VAL A 411 -43.36 4.30 -106.25
CA VAL A 411 -42.82 4.23 -107.62
C VAL A 411 -43.28 2.97 -108.33
N LYS A 412 -43.22 1.82 -107.66
CA LYS A 412 -43.68 0.54 -108.23
C LYS A 412 -45.17 0.55 -108.57
N LYS A 413 -46.00 1.19 -107.73
CA LYS A 413 -47.43 1.36 -107.99
C LYS A 413 -47.70 2.21 -109.24
N LYS A 414 -46.87 3.23 -109.51
CA LYS A 414 -46.97 4.06 -110.71
C LYS A 414 -46.63 3.28 -111.99
N GLU A 415 -45.60 2.44 -111.96
CA GLU A 415 -45.21 1.61 -113.12
C GLU A 415 -46.33 0.65 -113.50
N ILE A 416 -46.90 -0.07 -112.52
CA ILE A 416 -48.05 -0.94 -112.73
C ILE A 416 -49.24 -0.18 -113.32
N PHE A 417 -49.53 1.03 -112.82
CA PHE A 417 -50.60 1.87 -113.37
C PHE A 417 -50.36 2.23 -114.84
N SER A 418 -49.12 2.57 -115.20
CA SER A 418 -48.74 2.87 -116.59
C SER A 418 -48.93 1.67 -117.51
N ASP A 419 -48.46 0.49 -117.10
CA ASP A 419 -48.53 -0.74 -117.88
C ASP A 419 -49.97 -1.21 -118.08
N THR A 420 -50.77 -1.18 -117.01
CA THR A 420 -52.21 -1.52 -117.06
C THR A 420 -53.00 -0.53 -117.92
N PHE A 421 -52.69 0.75 -117.84
CA PHE A 421 -53.32 1.77 -118.69
C PHE A 421 -53.01 1.55 -120.17
N GLN A 422 -51.76 1.21 -120.51
CA GLN A 422 -51.35 0.93 -121.88
C GLN A 422 -52.00 -0.35 -122.41
N ALA A 423 -52.07 -1.42 -121.62
CA ALA A 423 -52.77 -2.64 -121.98
C ALA A 423 -54.27 -2.42 -122.28
N LEU A 424 -54.94 -1.58 -121.47
CA LEU A 424 -56.35 -1.21 -121.71
C LEU A 424 -56.52 -0.40 -123.00
N LYS A 425 -55.56 0.46 -123.32
CA LYS A 425 -55.53 1.24 -124.57
C LYS A 425 -55.36 0.33 -125.80
N ASP A 426 -54.51 -0.68 -125.69
CA ASP A 426 -54.29 -1.64 -126.77
C ASP A 426 -55.52 -2.56 -126.95
N PHE A 427 -56.14 -2.99 -125.85
CA PHE A 427 -57.40 -3.74 -125.88
C PHE A 427 -58.52 -2.95 -126.59
N ARG A 428 -58.65 -1.65 -126.35
CA ARG A 428 -59.59 -0.78 -127.06
C ARG A 428 -59.45 -0.87 -128.58
N ASN A 429 -58.22 -0.90 -129.09
CA ASN A 429 -57.97 -0.94 -130.53
C ASN A 429 -58.38 -2.30 -131.14
N SER A 430 -58.39 -3.37 -130.35
CA SER A 430 -58.80 -4.71 -130.78
C SER A 430 -60.32 -4.94 -130.82
N LEU A 431 -61.13 -4.07 -130.20
CA LEU A 431 -62.59 -4.21 -130.18
C LEU A 431 -63.21 -3.95 -131.55
N ARG A 432 -64.15 -4.79 -132.01
CA ARG A 432 -64.75 -4.73 -133.36
C ARG A 432 -65.88 -3.71 -133.51
N THR A 433 -66.65 -3.43 -132.45
CA THR A 433 -67.83 -2.56 -132.50
C THR A 433 -67.54 -1.13 -132.00
N GLN A 434 -68.02 -0.14 -132.76
CA GLN A 434 -67.86 1.29 -132.46
C GLN A 434 -68.40 1.66 -131.07
N ALA A 435 -69.55 1.10 -130.68
CA ALA A 435 -70.15 1.32 -129.37
C ALA A 435 -69.27 0.81 -128.21
N ALA A 436 -68.63 -0.34 -128.36
CA ALA A 436 -67.72 -0.90 -127.35
C ALA A 436 -66.44 -0.07 -127.20
N ARG A 437 -65.88 0.41 -128.32
CA ARG A 437 -64.72 1.33 -128.30
C ARG A 437 -65.03 2.64 -127.57
N LYS A 438 -66.22 3.22 -127.80
CA LYS A 438 -66.62 4.48 -127.16
C LYS A 438 -66.80 4.31 -125.64
N ARG A 439 -67.38 3.18 -125.20
CA ARG A 439 -67.55 2.88 -123.77
C ARG A 439 -66.22 2.66 -123.05
N LEU A 440 -65.27 1.96 -123.68
CA LEU A 440 -63.92 1.79 -123.11
C LEU A 440 -63.11 3.09 -123.14
N GLN A 441 -63.38 3.99 -124.10
CA GLN A 441 -62.80 5.32 -124.14
C GLN A 441 -63.22 6.16 -122.92
N GLU A 442 -64.48 6.09 -122.50
CA GLU A 442 -64.97 6.78 -121.30
C GLU A 442 -64.31 6.24 -120.03
N VAL A 443 -64.12 4.91 -119.94
CA VAL A 443 -63.39 4.29 -118.82
C VAL A 443 -61.92 4.72 -118.78
N LEU A 444 -61.23 4.71 -119.93
CA LEU A 444 -59.85 5.20 -120.04
C LEU A 444 -59.73 6.69 -119.69
N PHE A 445 -60.73 7.51 -120.03
CA PHE A 445 -60.74 8.93 -119.68
C PHE A 445 -60.87 9.14 -118.17
N ASN A 446 -61.78 8.44 -117.50
CA ASN A 446 -61.95 8.52 -116.05
C ASN A 446 -60.73 7.98 -115.29
N LEU A 447 -60.13 6.89 -115.75
CA LEU A 447 -58.87 6.37 -115.19
C LEU A 447 -57.72 7.38 -115.32
N ASN A 448 -57.64 8.09 -116.45
CA ASN A 448 -56.58 9.09 -116.67
C ASN A 448 -56.74 10.34 -115.78
N GLN A 449 -57.96 10.69 -115.35
CA GLN A 449 -58.17 11.80 -114.40
C GLN A 449 -57.57 11.51 -113.00
N HIS A 450 -57.33 10.25 -112.66
CA HIS A 450 -56.70 9.85 -111.39
C HIS A 450 -55.23 9.44 -111.54
N ARG A 451 -54.56 9.86 -112.62
CA ARG A 451 -53.15 9.57 -112.83
C ARG A 451 -52.29 10.34 -111.83
N MET A 452 -51.59 9.62 -110.96
CA MET A 452 -50.56 10.19 -110.08
C MET A 452 -49.43 10.81 -110.91
N GLY A 453 -49.29 12.15 -110.85
CA GLY A 453 -48.28 12.95 -111.58
C GLY A 453 -46.89 12.97 -110.92
N GLU A 454 -46.00 13.89 -111.32
CA GLU A 454 -44.64 14.05 -110.74
C GLU A 454 -44.61 14.62 -109.31
N GLU A 455 -45.74 15.03 -108.74
CA GLU A 455 -45.84 15.69 -107.44
C GLU A 455 -45.31 14.86 -106.25
N TYR A 456 -45.32 13.52 -106.33
CA TYR A 456 -44.84 12.66 -105.22
C TYR A 456 -43.32 12.69 -105.04
N LEU A 457 -42.53 12.90 -106.12
CA LEU A 457 -41.08 13.03 -106.01
C LEU A 457 -40.70 14.32 -105.28
N ASN A 458 -41.51 15.37 -105.41
CA ASN A 458 -41.31 16.61 -104.66
C ASN A 458 -41.59 16.43 -103.16
N VAL A 459 -42.51 15.54 -102.77
CA VAL A 459 -42.76 15.24 -101.35
C VAL A 459 -41.57 14.54 -100.70
N PHE A 460 -40.94 13.58 -101.40
CA PHE A 460 -39.70 12.97 -100.96
C PHE A 460 -38.58 14.01 -100.83
N ASP A 461 -38.37 14.83 -101.87
CA ASP A 461 -37.32 15.86 -101.84
C ASP A 461 -37.49 16.81 -100.66
N VAL A 462 -38.69 17.35 -100.44
CA VAL A 462 -38.94 18.30 -99.34
C VAL A 462 -38.76 17.66 -97.97
N HIS A 463 -39.28 16.44 -97.75
CA HIS A 463 -39.16 15.80 -96.43
C HIS A 463 -37.75 15.28 -96.16
N PHE A 464 -37.10 14.71 -97.17
CA PHE A 464 -35.76 14.16 -97.02
C PHE A 464 -34.70 15.27 -96.95
N GLU A 465 -34.84 16.36 -97.71
CA GLU A 465 -34.00 17.55 -97.54
C GLU A 465 -34.17 18.16 -96.14
N LYS A 466 -35.38 18.16 -95.57
CA LYS A 466 -35.61 18.66 -94.21
C LYS A 466 -34.98 17.79 -93.12
N VAL A 467 -35.01 16.46 -93.25
CA VAL A 467 -34.40 15.54 -92.26
C VAL A 467 -32.87 15.52 -92.38
N HIS A 468 -32.33 15.76 -93.57
CA HIS A 468 -30.90 15.72 -93.84
C HIS A 468 -30.36 17.04 -94.37
N GLU A 469 -30.83 18.16 -93.81
CA GLU A 469 -30.56 19.52 -94.28
C GLU A 469 -29.05 19.80 -94.41
N ASN A 470 -28.28 19.44 -93.38
CA ASN A 470 -26.82 19.60 -93.36
C ASN A 470 -26.11 18.84 -94.49
N PHE A 471 -26.58 17.63 -94.79
CA PHE A 471 -25.99 16.81 -95.86
C PHE A 471 -26.22 17.44 -97.25
N PHE A 472 -27.42 17.95 -97.51
CA PHE A 472 -27.73 18.61 -98.78
C PHE A 472 -27.03 19.95 -98.93
N ASN A 473 -26.96 20.75 -97.87
CA ASN A 473 -26.23 22.01 -97.86
C ASN A 473 -24.76 21.78 -98.20
N ARG A 474 -24.12 20.79 -97.57
CA ARG A 474 -22.71 20.48 -97.82
C ARG A 474 -22.45 19.91 -99.22
N LEU A 475 -23.36 19.11 -99.77
CA LEU A 475 -23.27 18.66 -101.17
C LEU A 475 -23.36 19.83 -102.15
N LYS A 476 -24.24 20.81 -101.87
CA LYS A 476 -24.39 22.03 -102.69
C LYS A 476 -23.19 22.97 -102.53
N GLU A 477 -22.55 23.02 -101.37
CA GLU A 477 -21.28 23.75 -101.15
C GLU A 477 -20.13 23.14 -101.96
N LEU A 478 -20.01 21.81 -101.97
CA LEU A 478 -18.94 21.11 -102.67
C LEU A 478 -19.08 21.18 -104.20
N GLU A 479 -20.30 21.08 -104.72
CA GLU A 479 -20.57 21.17 -106.14
C GLU A 479 -21.86 21.96 -106.41
N PRO A 480 -21.76 23.29 -106.58
CA PRO A 480 -22.93 24.15 -106.77
C PRO A 480 -23.73 23.83 -108.04
N SER A 481 -23.13 23.18 -109.05
CA SER A 481 -23.84 22.79 -110.28
C SER A 481 -24.56 21.45 -110.19
N ILE A 482 -24.64 20.83 -109.00
CA ILE A 482 -25.30 19.54 -108.80
C ILE A 482 -26.81 19.65 -109.09
N SER A 483 -27.28 18.81 -110.02
CA SER A 483 -28.69 18.80 -110.41
C SER A 483 -29.54 18.10 -109.34
N LYS A 484 -30.84 18.42 -109.29
CA LYS A 484 -31.79 17.72 -108.39
C LYS A 484 -31.77 16.20 -108.56
N ARG A 485 -31.56 15.72 -109.79
CA ARG A 485 -31.49 14.28 -110.09
C ARG A 485 -30.23 13.63 -109.52
N GLU A 486 -29.10 14.36 -109.52
CA GLU A 486 -27.85 13.93 -108.91
C GLU A 486 -27.93 13.98 -107.37
N LEU A 487 -28.59 14.98 -106.80
CA LEU A 487 -28.86 15.05 -105.35
C LEU A 487 -29.67 13.84 -104.86
N ARG A 488 -30.73 13.47 -105.60
CA ARG A 488 -31.50 12.26 -105.31
C ARG A 488 -30.65 10.99 -105.37
N LEU A 489 -29.76 10.89 -106.37
CA LEU A 489 -28.85 9.77 -106.47
C LEU A 489 -27.93 9.67 -105.24
N CYS A 490 -27.32 10.78 -104.80
CA CYS A 490 -26.49 10.81 -103.60
C CYS A 490 -27.28 10.46 -102.33
N ALA A 491 -28.51 10.94 -102.20
CA ALA A 491 -29.41 10.59 -101.10
C ALA A 491 -29.65 9.07 -101.05
N PHE A 492 -30.01 8.45 -102.18
CA PHE A 492 -30.23 7.00 -102.22
C PHE A 492 -28.97 6.19 -101.93
N VAL A 493 -27.81 6.67 -102.39
CA VAL A 493 -26.52 6.04 -102.06
C VAL A 493 -26.22 6.16 -100.57
N LYS A 494 -26.46 7.32 -99.94
CA LYS A 494 -26.30 7.53 -98.49
C LYS A 494 -27.19 6.61 -97.66
N MET A 495 -28.36 6.26 -98.16
CA MET A 495 -29.27 5.30 -97.49
C MET A 495 -28.85 3.83 -97.69
N ASN A 496 -27.68 3.61 -98.29
CA ASN A 496 -27.12 2.30 -98.61
C ASN A 496 -28.01 1.47 -99.56
N LEU A 497 -28.72 2.14 -100.49
CA LEU A 497 -29.49 1.44 -101.52
C LEU A 497 -28.58 0.92 -102.64
N THR A 498 -28.88 -0.28 -103.11
CA THR A 498 -28.15 -0.94 -104.20
C THR A 498 -28.51 -0.32 -105.56
N ASN A 499 -27.64 -0.47 -106.56
CA ASN A 499 -27.91 0.04 -107.92
C ASN A 499 -29.19 -0.55 -108.53
N LYS A 500 -29.57 -1.78 -108.14
CA LYS A 500 -30.81 -2.43 -108.57
C LYS A 500 -32.05 -1.76 -107.97
N GLU A 501 -31.97 -1.26 -106.75
CA GLU A 501 -33.05 -0.55 -106.06
C GLU A 501 -33.18 0.90 -106.54
N ILE A 502 -32.06 1.55 -106.87
CA ILE A 502 -32.04 2.95 -107.34
C ILE A 502 -32.59 3.09 -108.77
N ALA A 503 -32.37 2.09 -109.62
CA ALA A 503 -32.76 2.11 -111.03
C ALA A 503 -34.24 2.47 -111.27
N PRO A 504 -35.21 1.77 -110.64
CA PRO A 504 -36.61 2.15 -110.77
C PRO A 504 -36.91 3.53 -110.19
N LEU A 505 -36.23 3.95 -109.09
CA LEU A 505 -36.47 5.25 -108.44
C LEU A 505 -36.09 6.44 -109.34
N LEU A 506 -35.05 6.29 -110.16
CA LEU A 506 -34.61 7.33 -111.10
C LEU A 506 -35.17 7.15 -112.51
N ASN A 507 -36.03 6.16 -112.73
CA ASN A 507 -36.61 5.80 -114.03
C ASN A 507 -35.53 5.64 -115.13
N ILE A 508 -34.49 4.86 -114.82
CA ILE A 508 -33.38 4.53 -115.73
C ILE A 508 -32.98 3.07 -115.53
N SER A 509 -32.25 2.49 -116.48
CA SER A 509 -31.70 1.14 -116.31
C SER A 509 -30.68 1.10 -115.17
N THR A 510 -30.44 -0.08 -114.60
CA THR A 510 -29.37 -0.33 -113.62
C THR A 510 -28.01 0.17 -114.12
N ARG A 511 -27.70 -0.08 -115.39
CA ARG A 511 -26.52 0.45 -116.08
C ARG A 511 -26.52 1.99 -116.19
N GLY A 512 -27.71 2.58 -116.32
CA GLY A 512 -27.90 4.03 -116.23
C GLY A 512 -27.56 4.60 -114.86
N VAL A 513 -27.90 3.89 -113.77
CA VAL A 513 -27.52 4.28 -112.40
C VAL A 513 -26.01 4.18 -112.21
N GLU A 514 -25.38 3.10 -112.66
CA GLU A 514 -23.92 2.94 -112.60
C GLU A 514 -23.21 4.11 -113.30
N THR A 515 -23.69 4.46 -114.49
CA THR A 515 -23.17 5.60 -115.26
C THR A 515 -23.41 6.92 -114.53
N ALA A 516 -24.58 7.11 -113.91
CA ALA A 516 -24.89 8.31 -113.15
C ALA A 516 -24.04 8.41 -111.87
N ARG A 517 -23.81 7.30 -111.16
CA ARG A 517 -22.91 7.21 -109.99
C ARG A 517 -21.48 7.54 -110.39
N TYR A 518 -21.03 7.02 -111.51
CA TYR A 518 -19.70 7.36 -112.04
C TYR A 518 -19.58 8.85 -112.37
N ARG A 519 -20.58 9.44 -113.04
CA ARG A 519 -20.59 10.88 -113.37
C ARG A 519 -20.56 11.75 -112.13
N ILE A 520 -21.40 11.47 -111.15
CA ILE A 520 -21.45 12.27 -109.92
C ILE A 520 -20.19 12.10 -109.07
N ARG A 521 -19.62 10.89 -109.02
CA ARG A 521 -18.31 10.65 -108.38
C ARG A 521 -17.20 11.46 -109.00
N LYS A 522 -17.13 11.48 -110.34
CA LYS A 522 -16.16 12.29 -111.06
C LYS A 522 -16.37 13.78 -110.81
N LYS A 523 -17.64 14.22 -110.71
CA LYS A 523 -18.01 15.60 -110.39
C LYS A 523 -17.61 16.00 -108.97
N LEU A 524 -17.78 15.10 -108.00
CA LEU A 524 -17.42 15.29 -106.59
C LEU A 524 -15.96 14.92 -106.26
N ASN A 525 -15.20 14.44 -107.25
CA ASN A 525 -13.82 13.96 -107.12
C ASN A 525 -13.62 12.82 -106.09
N VAL A 526 -14.46 11.77 -106.15
CA VAL A 526 -14.48 10.64 -105.19
C VAL A 526 -14.28 9.28 -105.90
N ASN A 527 -13.50 8.38 -105.30
CA ASN A 527 -13.26 7.01 -105.80
C ASN A 527 -14.42 6.04 -105.49
N ASP A 528 -14.49 4.88 -106.17
CA ASP A 528 -15.65 3.96 -106.08
C ASP A 528 -15.82 3.33 -104.69
N GLU A 529 -14.73 2.82 -104.12
CA GLU A 529 -14.74 2.09 -102.84
C GLU A 529 -15.17 2.97 -101.66
N SER A 530 -15.05 4.30 -101.80
CA SER A 530 -15.36 5.26 -100.74
C SER A 530 -16.61 6.09 -100.98
N PHE A 531 -17.40 5.85 -102.04
CA PHE A 531 -18.47 6.78 -102.39
C PHE A 531 -19.62 6.82 -101.37
N HIS A 532 -20.00 5.68 -100.77
CA HIS A 532 -20.99 5.65 -99.71
C HIS A 532 -20.44 6.27 -98.41
N GLU A 533 -19.24 5.87 -98.00
CA GLU A 533 -18.56 6.39 -96.80
C GLU A 533 -18.32 7.90 -96.86
N PHE A 534 -17.94 8.41 -98.04
CA PHE A 534 -17.81 9.85 -98.29
C PHE A 534 -19.13 10.57 -98.06
N LEU A 535 -20.24 10.03 -98.58
CA LEU A 535 -21.56 10.64 -98.41
C LEU A 535 -22.08 10.54 -96.97
N GLU A 536 -21.71 9.51 -96.21
CA GLU A 536 -21.96 9.44 -94.76
C GLU A 536 -21.16 10.49 -93.99
N ALA A 537 -19.87 10.67 -94.32
CA ALA A 537 -18.97 11.61 -93.64
C ALA A 537 -19.35 13.10 -93.82
N LEU A 538 -20.21 13.42 -94.79
CA LEU A 538 -20.71 14.78 -94.99
C LEU A 538 -21.68 15.26 -93.89
N ASN A 539 -22.05 14.40 -92.93
CA ASN A 539 -22.89 14.74 -91.79
C ASN A 539 -22.05 14.83 -90.50
N PRO A 540 -21.66 16.02 -90.01
CA PRO A 540 -20.64 16.16 -88.97
C PRO A 540 -21.15 15.96 -87.53
N GLU A 541 -22.33 15.41 -87.29
CA GLU A 541 -22.85 15.24 -85.91
C GLU A 541 -22.04 14.24 -85.06
N LEU A 542 -20.98 13.62 -85.61
CA LEU A 542 -20.14 12.66 -84.89
C LEU A 542 -18.67 13.04 -84.69
N ASN A 543 -18.20 14.22 -85.11
CA ASN A 543 -16.79 14.61 -84.86
C ASN A 543 -16.65 16.01 -84.27
N ASN A 544 -17.01 16.13 -82.99
CA ASN A 544 -16.33 17.06 -82.07
C ASN A 544 -15.83 16.24 -80.87
N LYS A 545 -14.65 15.63 -81.05
CA LYS A 545 -13.79 15.22 -79.94
C LYS A 545 -12.78 16.34 -79.68
N SER A 546 -12.90 16.87 -78.48
CA SER A 546 -12.05 17.78 -77.72
C SER A 546 -10.55 17.67 -77.99
N TYR A 547 -9.90 18.83 -78.07
CA TYR A 547 -8.74 19.11 -77.20
C TYR A 547 -9.24 19.88 -75.98
#